data_AF-A0A7W1EIG7-F1
#
_entry.id   AF-A0A7W1EIG7-F1
#
_cell.length_a   1.000
_cell.length_b   1.000
_cell.length_c   1.000
_cell.angle_alpha   90.00
_cell.angle_beta   90.00
_cell.angle_gamma   90.00
#
_symmetry.space_group_name_H-M   'P 1'
#
loop_
_entity.id
_entity.type
_entity.pdbx_description
1 polymer ?
#
loop_
_entity_poly.entity_id
_entity_poly.type
_entity_poly.pdbx_seq_one_letter_code
_entity_poly.pdbx_strand_id
1 'polypeptide(L)'
;MKSIFTFLLFIDFLGCSIPLTAQKSEIKFEKIKWKQVLEKAKRQNKIIYLDCFTSWCGPCKWMKKNVFTNDTVANFYNTNFICFEMDMEKGEGFEIAKKYNVMAYPYMLYLNPDGTVIHKTCGVASTKVFVENGKTALSSEQSLSAFEKLFKNGQTDALTAYKYFVLLENACLPVKPEVEKYFLTQNDSSLISPGNWNIIYQYAPFSSKAYKYFEENRFAFAERYTAKLVEQKINSIYAGVLGSAYVDNNKKTFETLKIHFRNLKTKDGEKVIDHIELKLVKQPYADSKNAIEIQDSIVGPINVSLGFGSKKEAGMETNSAWFKLKINYDTLLTFDIVPIDSIDDYDFTFFKCEGTSCNEYASPGQKLRDRTCLSYCLSKSGTTGLSRYTSLTTIGQGPGPAYASAIRVKKGETYYLMVDYPEIYMKQVKKPLGFTIYFYNYWPKRVPIVLNNIFFESNKAILLKESFTELDKLTNKLMKSEMVIEIRGHTDNQGDERKNKELAEKRALAVVEYLKAKGVKASRLFYKGFGSSKPIASNETEEGRKKNRRVEFIVAIN
;
A
#
# COMPACT_ATOMS: atom_id res chain seq x y z
N MET A 1 71.61 -35.86 38.28
CA MET A 1 70.79 -36.97 37.73
C MET A 1 69.36 -36.83 38.24
N LYS A 2 68.39 -37.16 37.40
CA LYS A 2 66.93 -36.94 37.51
C LYS A 2 66.27 -37.71 38.68
N SER A 3 65.23 -37.12 39.30
CA SER A 3 63.99 -37.76 39.82
C SER A 3 63.21 -36.72 40.66
N ILE A 4 62.14 -36.10 40.15
CA ILE A 4 60.72 -36.41 40.41
C ILE A 4 60.38 -36.57 41.91
N PHE A 5 59.71 -35.56 42.47
CA PHE A 5 58.72 -35.72 43.53
C PHE A 5 57.57 -34.73 43.33
N THR A 6 56.39 -35.29 43.14
CA THR A 6 55.10 -34.60 43.05
C THR A 6 54.65 -34.22 44.45
N PHE A 7 54.29 -32.95 44.69
CA PHE A 7 53.40 -32.60 45.79
C PHE A 7 52.51 -31.41 45.42
N LEU A 8 51.21 -31.64 45.59
CA LEU A 8 50.11 -30.72 45.33
C LEU A 8 50.15 -29.53 46.29
N LEU A 9 49.99 -28.31 45.76
CA LEU A 9 49.57 -27.14 46.52
C LEU A 9 48.30 -26.58 45.87
N PHE A 10 47.20 -26.79 46.58
CA PHE A 10 45.93 -26.10 46.40
C PHE A 10 46.15 -24.59 46.60
N ILE A 11 45.81 -23.79 45.60
CA ILE A 11 45.56 -22.35 45.77
C ILE A 11 44.08 -22.12 45.46
N ASP A 12 43.34 -21.83 46.51
CA ASP A 12 41.94 -21.41 46.48
C ASP A 12 41.80 -20.12 45.68
N PHE A 13 41.36 -20.25 44.42
CA PHE A 13 40.87 -19.13 43.64
C PHE A 13 39.46 -18.81 44.16
N LEU A 14 39.35 -17.86 45.10
CA LEU A 14 38.08 -17.22 45.44
C LEU A 14 37.53 -16.56 44.16
N GLY A 15 36.65 -17.29 43.47
CA GLY A 15 35.84 -16.77 42.38
C GLY A 15 34.87 -15.72 42.94
N CYS A 16 35.27 -14.46 42.88
CA CYS A 16 34.35 -13.33 43.01
C CYS A 16 33.48 -13.32 41.75
N SER A 17 32.41 -14.11 41.77
CA SER A 17 31.36 -14.06 40.76
C SER A 17 30.61 -12.74 40.93
N ILE A 18 31.07 -11.70 40.24
CA ILE A 18 30.29 -10.48 40.02
C ILE A 18 29.07 -10.92 39.20
N PRO A 19 27.83 -10.83 39.72
CA PRO A 19 26.67 -11.06 38.90
C PRO A 19 26.70 -10.02 37.77
N LEU A 20 26.85 -10.49 36.53
CA LEU A 20 26.58 -9.71 35.34
C LEU A 20 25.07 -9.39 35.36
N THR A 21 24.70 -8.32 36.04
CA THR A 21 23.41 -7.69 35.78
C THR A 21 23.53 -7.15 34.38
N ALA A 22 22.83 -7.78 33.44
CA ALA A 22 22.65 -7.23 32.09
C ALA A 22 21.99 -5.86 32.27
N GLN A 23 22.81 -4.80 32.24
CA GLN A 23 22.33 -3.44 32.32
C GLN A 23 21.50 -3.23 31.06
N LYS A 24 20.20 -3.02 31.25
CA LYS A 24 19.26 -2.80 30.15
C LYS A 24 19.77 -1.63 29.31
N SER A 25 20.22 -1.90 28.09
CA SER A 25 20.84 -0.88 27.25
C SER A 25 19.75 0.09 26.77
N GLU A 26 19.98 1.39 26.96
CA GLU A 26 19.11 2.44 26.44
C GLU A 26 19.92 3.56 25.79
N ILE A 27 19.29 4.31 24.88
CA ILE A 27 19.88 5.55 24.36
C ILE A 27 20.08 6.52 25.52
N LYS A 28 21.32 7.00 25.69
CA LYS A 28 21.74 7.92 26.75
C LYS A 28 21.56 9.36 26.27
N PHE A 29 20.45 9.96 26.68
CA PHE A 29 20.17 11.37 26.37
C PHE A 29 20.89 12.31 27.36
N GLU A 30 21.57 13.31 26.82
CA GLU A 30 22.25 14.34 27.61
C GLU A 30 21.25 15.12 28.49
N LYS A 31 21.64 15.42 29.73
CA LYS A 31 20.84 16.19 30.70
C LYS A 31 21.40 17.60 30.88
N ILE A 32 21.73 18.26 29.77
CA ILE A 32 22.27 19.62 29.70
C ILE A 32 21.38 20.50 28.81
N LYS A 33 21.56 21.84 28.85
CA LYS A 33 20.77 22.76 28.01
C LYS A 33 21.19 22.69 26.54
N TRP A 34 20.30 23.05 25.61
CA TRP A 34 20.57 22.97 24.17
C TRP A 34 21.88 23.65 23.73
N LYS A 35 22.18 24.85 24.26
CA LYS A 35 23.44 25.56 23.98
C LYS A 35 24.67 24.72 24.35
N GLN A 36 24.62 24.01 25.47
CA GLN A 36 25.72 23.17 25.95
C GLN A 36 25.87 21.90 25.09
N VAL A 37 24.77 21.38 24.52
CA VAL A 37 24.82 20.28 23.54
C VAL A 37 25.60 20.70 22.30
N LEU A 38 25.31 21.88 21.74
CA LEU A 38 26.05 22.41 20.58
C LEU A 38 27.54 22.63 20.90
N GLU A 39 27.86 23.18 22.07
CA GLU A 39 29.26 23.34 22.50
C GLU A 39 29.97 22.00 22.67
N LYS A 40 29.30 20.99 23.27
CA LYS A 40 29.82 19.63 23.41
C LYS A 40 30.07 18.99 22.05
N ALA A 41 29.12 19.13 21.12
CA ALA A 41 29.23 18.62 19.75
C ALA A 41 30.40 19.23 19.01
N LYS A 42 30.60 20.55 19.09
CA LYS A 42 31.76 21.24 18.51
C LYS A 42 33.08 20.74 19.09
N ARG A 43 33.17 20.63 20.42
CA ARG A 43 34.39 20.14 21.09
C ARG A 43 34.75 18.70 20.71
N GLN A 44 33.74 17.84 20.52
CA GLN A 44 33.94 16.43 20.19
C GLN A 44 33.94 16.15 18.67
N ASN A 45 33.68 17.17 17.85
CA ASN A 45 33.40 17.04 16.42
C ASN A 45 32.40 15.91 16.11
N LYS A 46 31.32 15.83 16.89
CA LYS A 46 30.38 14.70 16.87
C LYS A 46 28.97 15.17 16.49
N ILE A 47 28.31 14.39 15.63
CA ILE A 47 26.95 14.67 15.15
C ILE A 47 25.96 14.57 16.33
N ILE A 48 24.95 15.44 16.32
CA ILE A 48 23.86 15.47 17.29
C ILE A 48 22.69 14.67 16.74
N TYR A 49 22.17 13.72 17.53
CA TYR A 49 20.84 13.15 17.33
C TYR A 49 19.87 13.84 18.29
N LEU A 50 18.83 14.47 17.77
CA LEU A 50 17.80 15.15 18.54
C LEU A 50 16.44 14.47 18.34
N ASP A 51 15.94 13.85 19.40
CA ASP A 51 14.58 13.33 19.54
C ASP A 51 13.62 14.49 19.86
N CYS A 52 12.82 14.89 18.88
CA CYS A 52 11.78 15.89 19.01
C CYS A 52 10.45 15.20 19.34
N PHE A 53 9.94 15.40 20.56
CA PHE A 53 8.70 14.77 21.02
C PHE A 53 7.74 15.81 21.62
N THR A 54 6.54 15.35 21.98
CA THR A 54 5.63 16.08 22.87
C THR A 54 5.17 15.17 24.02
N SER A 55 4.86 15.74 25.17
CA SER A 55 4.43 14.97 26.37
C SER A 55 3.19 14.09 26.13
N TRP A 56 2.31 14.47 25.20
CA TRP A 56 1.09 13.76 24.84
C TRP A 56 1.28 12.74 23.69
N CYS A 57 2.44 12.73 23.03
CA CYS A 57 2.71 11.86 21.88
C CYS A 57 2.81 10.37 22.29
N GLY A 58 1.74 9.61 22.02
CA GLY A 58 1.70 8.16 22.22
C GLY A 58 2.79 7.40 21.45
N PRO A 59 2.95 7.62 20.12
CA PRO A 59 4.00 6.99 19.33
C PRO A 59 5.42 7.25 19.85
N CYS A 60 5.70 8.45 20.39
CA CYS A 60 6.98 8.79 21.01
C CYS A 60 7.25 7.94 22.26
N LYS A 61 6.23 7.75 23.11
CA LYS A 61 6.33 6.87 24.29
C LYS A 61 6.56 5.42 23.88
N TRP A 62 5.93 4.96 22.80
CA TRP A 62 6.16 3.64 22.24
C TRP A 62 7.61 3.47 21.76
N MET A 63 8.16 4.45 21.02
CA MET A 63 9.57 4.44 20.58
C MET A 63 10.53 4.35 21.77
N LYS A 64 10.32 5.16 22.81
CA LYS A 64 11.12 5.12 24.04
C LYS A 64 11.10 3.75 24.70
N LYS A 65 9.93 3.10 24.75
CA LYS A 65 9.78 1.78 25.40
C LYS A 65 10.36 0.62 24.59
N ASN A 66 10.23 0.64 23.26
CA ASN A 66 10.44 -0.53 22.40
C ASN A 66 11.64 -0.41 21.44
N VAL A 67 12.07 0.81 21.11
CA VAL A 67 13.16 1.06 20.15
C VAL A 67 14.39 1.60 20.85
N PHE A 68 14.24 2.60 21.72
CA PHE A 68 15.38 3.24 22.38
C PHE A 68 16.03 2.35 23.45
N THR A 69 15.33 1.30 23.90
CA THR A 69 15.80 0.29 24.87
C THR A 69 16.31 -0.99 24.20
N ASN A 70 16.40 -1.02 22.87
CA ASN A 70 16.96 -2.14 22.14
C ASN A 70 18.49 -2.04 22.13
N ASP A 71 19.20 -3.12 22.47
CA ASP A 71 20.66 -3.11 22.60
C ASP A 71 21.38 -2.66 21.32
N THR A 72 20.92 -3.10 20.14
CA THR A 72 21.53 -2.71 18.87
C THR A 72 21.35 -1.22 18.61
N VAL A 73 20.16 -0.69 18.88
CA VAL A 73 19.86 0.73 18.74
C VAL A 73 20.66 1.55 19.74
N ALA A 74 20.58 1.22 21.03
CA ALA A 74 21.26 1.93 22.11
C ALA A 74 22.78 1.99 21.87
N ASN A 75 23.40 0.85 21.55
CA ASN A 75 24.84 0.79 21.29
C ASN A 75 25.21 1.64 20.06
N PHE A 76 24.45 1.53 18.97
CA PHE A 76 24.72 2.32 17.76
C PHE A 76 24.59 3.82 18.03
N TYR A 77 23.51 4.27 18.66
CA TYR A 77 23.28 5.70 18.87
C TYR A 77 24.23 6.32 19.89
N ASN A 78 24.48 5.63 21.01
CA ASN A 78 25.42 6.11 22.03
C ASN A 78 26.85 6.19 21.49
N THR A 79 27.23 5.28 20.60
CA THR A 79 28.56 5.28 19.96
C THR A 79 28.69 6.44 18.99
N ASN A 80 27.71 6.65 18.11
CA ASN A 80 27.88 7.51 16.94
C ASN A 80 27.40 8.96 17.13
N PHE A 81 26.52 9.22 18.09
CA PHE A 81 25.93 10.56 18.27
C PHE A 81 26.12 11.13 19.66
N ILE A 82 25.91 12.44 19.78
CA ILE A 82 25.46 13.08 21.03
C ILE A 82 23.94 13.05 21.00
N CYS A 83 23.33 12.22 21.84
CA CYS A 83 21.88 12.04 21.86
C CYS A 83 21.24 13.07 22.78
N PHE A 84 20.24 13.78 22.27
CA PHE A 84 19.46 14.75 23.03
C PHE A 84 17.97 14.57 22.76
N GLU A 85 17.15 14.88 23.75
CA GLU A 85 15.69 14.80 23.65
C GLU A 85 15.09 16.12 24.11
N MET A 86 14.03 16.58 23.46
CA MET A 86 13.38 17.82 23.84
C MET A 86 11.88 17.78 23.50
N ASP A 87 11.08 18.25 24.46
CA ASP A 87 9.66 18.52 24.23
C ASP A 87 9.53 19.81 23.41
N MET A 88 9.08 19.68 22.16
CA MET A 88 9.02 20.77 21.19
C MET A 88 7.93 21.81 21.50
N GLU A 89 7.05 21.54 22.46
CA GLU A 89 5.98 22.46 22.88
C GLU A 89 6.26 23.13 24.24
N LYS A 90 7.47 22.96 24.79
CA LYS A 90 7.84 23.52 26.10
C LYS A 90 9.20 24.22 26.06
N GLY A 91 9.30 25.32 26.81
CA GLY A 91 10.56 26.05 27.01
C GLY A 91 11.23 26.45 25.69
N GLU A 92 12.52 26.13 25.56
CA GLU A 92 13.30 26.40 24.32
C GLU A 92 12.86 25.54 23.11
N GLY A 93 12.04 24.51 23.33
CA GLY A 93 11.52 23.63 22.28
C GLY A 93 10.70 24.34 21.21
N PHE A 94 9.93 25.37 21.58
CA PHE A 94 9.08 26.10 20.64
C PHE A 94 9.90 26.77 19.52
N GLU A 95 10.96 27.49 19.91
CA GLU A 95 11.85 28.18 18.96
C GLU A 95 12.69 27.19 18.14
N ILE A 96 13.07 26.06 18.75
CA ILE A 96 13.82 24.99 18.07
C ILE A 96 12.94 24.28 17.04
N ALA A 97 11.68 23.99 17.37
CA ALA A 97 10.71 23.39 16.46
C ALA A 97 10.50 24.27 15.22
N LYS A 98 10.34 25.59 15.42
CA LYS A 98 10.24 26.58 14.35
C LYS A 98 11.51 26.65 13.51
N LYS A 99 12.69 26.74 14.16
CA LYS A 99 13.99 26.82 13.49
C LYS A 99 14.23 25.65 12.55
N TYR A 100 13.93 24.43 12.99
CA TYR A 100 14.20 23.21 12.21
C TYR A 100 13.01 22.73 11.39
N ASN A 101 11.89 23.47 11.39
CA ASN A 101 10.66 23.13 10.68
C ASN A 101 10.18 21.72 11.03
N VAL A 102 9.92 21.48 12.32
CA VAL A 102 9.39 20.21 12.82
C VAL A 102 7.91 20.10 12.44
N MET A 103 7.59 19.11 11.60
CA MET A 103 6.27 19.00 10.93
C MET A 103 5.30 18.02 11.60
N ALA A 104 5.81 17.07 12.39
CA ALA A 104 5.06 15.96 12.98
C ALA A 104 5.78 15.43 14.23
N TYR A 105 5.18 14.49 14.96
CA TYR A 105 5.81 13.82 16.10
C TYR A 105 5.59 12.30 16.07
N PRO A 106 6.57 11.46 16.46
CA PRO A 106 7.96 11.82 16.76
C PRO A 106 8.68 12.39 15.53
N TYR A 107 9.67 13.24 15.78
CA TYR A 107 10.54 13.80 14.75
C TYR A 107 11.99 13.63 15.18
N MET A 108 12.85 13.27 14.23
CA MET A 108 14.24 12.97 14.50
C MET A 108 15.10 13.88 13.65
N LEU A 109 15.94 14.67 14.32
CA LEU A 109 16.88 15.58 13.69
C LEU A 109 18.31 15.05 13.86
N TYR A 110 19.07 15.09 12.78
CA TYR A 110 20.50 14.80 12.79
C TYR A 110 21.25 16.03 12.35
N LEU A 111 22.09 16.58 13.23
CA LEU A 111 22.72 17.88 13.03
C LEU A 111 24.24 17.79 13.12
N ASN A 112 24.90 18.58 12.28
CA ASN A 112 26.32 18.85 12.42
C ASN A 112 26.62 19.53 13.78
N PRO A 113 27.88 19.51 14.23
CA PRO A 113 28.29 20.22 15.45
C PRO A 113 27.92 21.72 15.49
N ASP A 114 27.84 22.37 14.35
CA ASP A 114 27.43 23.78 14.23
C ASP A 114 25.90 24.00 14.30
N GLY A 115 25.11 22.92 14.36
CA GLY A 115 23.66 22.94 14.38
C GLY A 115 23.01 22.99 12.99
N THR A 116 23.77 22.84 11.90
CA THR A 116 23.19 22.71 10.56
C THR A 116 22.61 21.31 10.36
N VAL A 117 21.53 21.20 9.59
CA VAL A 117 20.81 19.93 9.39
C VAL A 117 21.58 19.03 8.41
N ILE A 118 21.76 17.77 8.80
CA ILE A 118 22.25 16.70 7.94
C ILE A 118 21.08 15.88 7.39
N HIS A 119 20.24 15.40 8.30
CA HIS A 119 19.15 14.50 7.97
C HIS A 119 17.96 14.72 8.90
N LYS A 120 16.77 14.34 8.42
CA LYS A 120 15.51 14.44 9.15
C LYS A 120 14.69 13.19 8.87
N THR A 121 13.99 12.69 9.88
CA THR A 121 12.95 11.67 9.70
C THR A 121 11.78 11.95 10.64
N CYS A 122 10.59 11.48 10.31
CA CYS A 122 9.40 11.61 11.14
C CYS A 122 8.68 10.27 11.30
N GLY A 123 7.80 10.19 12.30
CA GLY A 123 6.96 9.02 12.52
C GLY A 123 7.72 7.87 13.20
N VAL A 124 7.01 6.76 13.37
CA VAL A 124 7.54 5.58 14.06
C VAL A 124 8.49 4.82 13.15
N ALA A 125 9.59 4.32 13.72
CA ALA A 125 10.52 3.47 13.01
C ALA A 125 10.72 2.14 13.76
N SER A 126 10.79 1.03 13.03
CA SER A 126 11.28 -0.23 13.58
C SER A 126 12.76 -0.09 13.98
N THR A 127 13.27 -0.97 14.85
CA THR A 127 14.68 -0.95 15.28
C THR A 127 15.67 -0.95 14.10
N LYS A 128 15.40 -1.77 13.08
CA LYS A 128 16.22 -1.81 11.86
C LYS A 128 16.17 -0.49 11.09
N VAL A 129 14.98 0.04 10.82
CA VAL A 129 14.81 1.30 10.08
C VAL A 129 15.45 2.46 10.83
N PHE A 130 15.30 2.48 12.15
CA PHE A 130 15.88 3.52 13.00
C PHE A 130 17.42 3.53 12.91
N VAL A 131 18.08 2.36 13.00
CA VAL A 131 19.53 2.27 12.78
C VAL A 131 19.94 2.71 11.37
N GLU A 132 19.19 2.34 10.33
CA GLU A 132 19.47 2.77 8.95
C GLU A 132 19.32 4.30 8.78
N ASN A 133 18.37 4.94 9.45
CA ASN A 133 18.23 6.40 9.45
C ASN A 133 19.47 7.06 10.07
N GLY A 134 19.98 6.52 11.18
CA GLY A 134 21.22 7.00 11.77
C GLY A 134 22.44 6.77 10.86
N LYS A 135 22.57 5.61 10.20
CA LYS A 135 23.64 5.38 9.20
C LYS A 135 23.56 6.36 8.03
N THR A 136 22.35 6.64 7.55
CA THR A 136 22.10 7.63 6.49
C THR A 136 22.56 9.02 6.93
N ALA A 137 22.33 9.38 8.18
CA ALA A 137 22.81 10.64 8.76
C ALA A 137 24.35 10.72 8.93
N LEU A 138 25.03 9.58 9.10
CA LEU A 138 26.50 9.52 9.15
C LEU A 138 27.13 9.57 7.74
N SER A 139 26.35 9.33 6.69
CA SER A 139 26.84 9.36 5.32
C SER A 139 26.88 10.78 4.76
N SER A 140 28.01 11.16 4.17
CA SER A 140 28.17 12.42 3.43
C SER A 140 27.40 12.45 2.11
N GLU A 141 26.98 11.29 1.59
CA GLU A 141 26.40 11.15 0.25
C GLU A 141 24.92 10.74 0.28
N GLN A 142 24.48 10.05 1.34
CA GLN A 142 23.14 9.47 1.39
C GLN A 142 22.13 10.31 2.16
N SER A 143 22.58 11.34 2.88
CA SER A 143 21.74 12.17 3.74
C SER A 143 20.77 13.06 2.94
N LEU A 144 19.72 13.52 3.63
CA LEU A 144 18.75 14.45 3.02
C LEU A 144 19.44 15.73 2.53
N SER A 145 20.37 16.29 3.30
CA SER A 145 21.09 17.51 2.88
C SER A 145 22.05 17.27 1.71
N ALA A 146 22.59 16.06 1.55
CA ALA A 146 23.38 15.69 0.39
C ALA A 146 22.50 15.67 -0.88
N PHE A 147 21.37 14.97 -0.85
CA PHE A 147 20.44 14.94 -1.98
C PHE A 147 19.82 16.30 -2.29
N GLU A 148 19.52 17.12 -1.27
CA GLU A 148 19.04 18.48 -1.46
C GLU A 148 20.05 19.34 -2.22
N LYS A 149 21.36 19.20 -1.93
CA LYS A 149 22.42 19.88 -2.67
C LYS A 149 22.51 19.39 -4.13
N LEU A 150 22.49 18.07 -4.34
CA LEU A 150 22.51 17.50 -5.70
C LEU A 150 21.35 18.05 -6.55
N PHE A 151 20.16 18.06 -5.97
CA PHE A 151 18.95 18.52 -6.66
C PHE A 151 18.98 20.03 -6.93
N LYS A 152 19.45 20.85 -5.98
CA LYS A 152 19.64 22.30 -6.17
C LYS A 152 20.72 22.63 -7.21
N ASN A 153 21.73 21.78 -7.36
CA ASN A 153 22.78 21.93 -8.36
C ASN A 153 22.38 21.40 -9.75
N GLY A 154 21.12 20.99 -9.94
CA GLY A 154 20.59 20.55 -11.22
C GLY A 154 20.89 19.09 -11.58
N GLN A 155 21.41 18.28 -10.64
CA GLN A 155 21.56 16.84 -10.87
C GLN A 155 20.20 16.15 -10.70
N THR A 156 19.49 16.02 -11.83
CA THR A 156 18.10 15.56 -11.90
C THR A 156 17.95 14.29 -12.74
N ASP A 157 18.83 13.31 -12.57
CA ASP A 157 18.50 11.97 -13.06
C ASP A 157 17.37 11.35 -12.22
N ALA A 158 16.58 10.48 -12.82
CA ALA A 158 15.36 9.95 -12.20
C ALA A 158 15.62 9.14 -10.93
N LEU A 159 16.75 8.44 -10.82
CA LEU A 159 17.07 7.66 -9.62
C LEU A 159 17.41 8.59 -8.46
N THR A 160 18.22 9.61 -8.71
CA THR A 160 18.58 10.63 -7.72
C THR A 160 17.36 11.41 -7.25
N ALA A 161 16.50 11.85 -8.18
CA ALA A 161 15.26 12.54 -7.85
C ALA A 161 14.32 11.65 -7.02
N TYR A 162 14.12 10.39 -7.43
CA TYR A 162 13.29 9.45 -6.68
C TYR A 162 13.79 9.26 -5.24
N LYS A 163 15.10 9.05 -5.05
CA LYS A 163 15.70 8.93 -3.71
C LYS A 163 15.49 10.20 -2.88
N TYR A 164 15.67 11.37 -3.48
CA TYR A 164 15.43 12.65 -2.80
C TYR A 164 13.97 12.77 -2.33
N PHE A 165 13.00 12.41 -3.17
CA PHE A 165 11.57 12.46 -2.81
C PHE A 165 11.22 11.50 -1.67
N VAL A 166 11.79 10.30 -1.66
CA VAL A 166 11.64 9.36 -0.53
C VAL A 166 12.23 9.95 0.76
N LEU A 167 13.37 10.65 0.69
CA LEU A 167 13.97 11.30 1.86
C LEU A 167 13.12 12.47 2.37
N LEU A 168 12.48 13.24 1.48
CA LEU A 168 11.52 14.29 1.85
C LEU A 168 10.28 13.69 2.53
N GLU A 169 9.72 12.63 1.95
CA GLU A 169 8.56 11.90 2.51
C GLU A 169 8.87 11.36 3.90
N ASN A 170 10.00 10.66 4.06
CA ASN A 170 10.48 10.15 5.35
C ASN A 170 10.70 11.27 6.38
N ALA A 171 10.93 12.50 5.93
CA ALA A 171 11.10 13.69 6.77
C ALA A 171 9.79 14.47 7.02
N CYS A 172 8.64 13.97 6.54
CA CYS A 172 7.35 14.67 6.55
C CYS A 172 7.43 16.06 5.88
N LEU A 173 8.30 16.20 4.87
CA LEU A 173 8.45 17.43 4.11
C LEU A 173 7.60 17.40 2.83
N PRO A 174 7.18 18.57 2.30
CA PRO A 174 6.41 18.61 1.06
C PRO A 174 7.17 18.04 -0.14
N VAL A 175 6.65 16.95 -0.72
CA VAL A 175 7.26 16.27 -1.88
C VAL A 175 6.79 16.86 -3.22
N LYS A 176 5.48 17.17 -3.32
CA LYS A 176 4.83 17.56 -4.59
C LYS A 176 5.48 18.75 -5.30
N PRO A 177 5.87 19.85 -4.61
CA PRO A 177 6.52 20.98 -5.27
C PRO A 177 7.85 20.60 -5.91
N GLU A 178 8.64 19.73 -5.26
CA GLU A 178 9.94 19.30 -5.79
C GLU A 178 9.78 18.33 -6.98
N VAL A 179 8.74 17.50 -6.97
CA VAL A 179 8.36 16.64 -8.11
C VAL A 179 7.95 17.47 -9.32
N GLU A 180 7.21 18.57 -9.13
CA GLU A 180 6.86 19.47 -10.22
C GLU A 180 8.11 20.15 -10.80
N LYS A 181 8.97 20.72 -9.94
CA LYS A 181 10.26 21.30 -10.36
C LYS A 181 11.09 20.30 -11.16
N TYR A 182 11.17 19.04 -10.69
CA TYR A 182 11.86 17.98 -11.41
C TYR A 182 11.33 17.81 -12.83
N PHE A 183 10.03 17.59 -12.99
CA PHE A 183 9.45 17.32 -14.31
C PHE A 183 9.45 18.52 -15.26
N LEU A 184 9.59 19.75 -14.75
CA LEU A 184 9.85 20.92 -15.59
C LEU A 184 11.23 20.87 -16.26
N THR A 185 12.21 20.18 -15.66
CA THR A 185 13.55 19.98 -16.26
C THR A 185 13.60 18.81 -17.25
N GLN A 186 12.57 17.97 -17.30
CA GLN A 186 12.56 16.75 -18.10
C GLN A 186 11.92 16.97 -19.47
N ASN A 187 12.54 16.40 -20.50
CA ASN A 187 12.01 16.34 -21.86
C ASN A 187 10.92 15.28 -21.95
N ASP A 188 9.93 15.49 -22.82
CA ASP A 188 8.75 14.62 -22.91
C ASP A 188 9.09 13.16 -23.22
N SER A 189 10.08 12.94 -24.10
CA SER A 189 10.56 11.59 -24.45
C SER A 189 11.14 10.82 -23.26
N SER A 190 11.63 11.52 -22.22
CA SER A 190 12.19 10.89 -21.03
C SER A 190 11.13 10.48 -20.01
N LEU A 191 9.90 11.03 -20.09
CA LEU A 191 8.86 10.84 -19.09
C LEU A 191 8.37 9.38 -19.01
N ILE A 192 8.43 8.64 -20.13
CA ILE A 192 8.08 7.22 -20.16
C ILE A 192 9.21 6.30 -19.69
N SER A 193 10.39 6.83 -19.34
CA SER A 193 11.52 6.01 -18.87
C SER A 193 11.19 5.30 -17.54
N PRO A 194 11.86 4.18 -17.21
CA PRO A 194 11.55 3.43 -15.99
C PRO A 194 11.71 4.24 -14.70
N GLY A 195 12.71 5.11 -14.63
CA GLY A 195 12.92 5.98 -13.48
C GLY A 195 11.80 7.01 -13.34
N ASN A 196 11.43 7.67 -14.44
CA ASN A 196 10.35 8.66 -14.44
C ASN A 196 8.99 8.03 -14.20
N TRP A 197 8.76 6.81 -14.69
CA TRP A 197 7.53 6.07 -14.38
C TRP A 197 7.37 5.86 -12.87
N ASN A 198 8.42 5.50 -12.14
CA ASN A 198 8.33 5.32 -10.69
C ASN A 198 7.93 6.62 -9.97
N ILE A 199 8.50 7.76 -10.38
CA ILE A 199 8.16 9.07 -9.83
C ILE A 199 6.74 9.46 -10.23
N ILE A 200 6.33 9.25 -11.48
CA ILE A 200 4.97 9.54 -11.94
C ILE A 200 3.98 8.71 -11.12
N TYR A 201 4.20 7.41 -11.05
CA TYR A 201 3.35 6.45 -10.36
C TYR A 201 3.14 6.83 -8.90
N GLN A 202 4.21 7.19 -8.18
CA GLN A 202 4.13 7.49 -6.75
C GLN A 202 3.68 8.93 -6.48
N TYR A 203 4.25 9.92 -7.19
CA TYR A 203 4.20 11.30 -6.73
C TYR A 203 3.56 12.32 -7.69
N ALA A 204 3.33 11.99 -8.98
CA ALA A 204 2.85 12.99 -9.94
C ALA A 204 1.48 13.57 -9.55
N PRO A 205 1.37 14.91 -9.34
CA PRO A 205 0.08 15.58 -9.17
C PRO A 205 -0.75 15.53 -10.45
N PHE A 206 -2.08 15.48 -10.32
CA PHE A 206 -3.01 15.45 -11.46
C PHE A 206 -2.84 16.62 -12.44
N SER A 207 -2.55 17.82 -11.92
CA SER A 207 -2.34 19.01 -12.74
C SER A 207 -0.96 19.08 -13.42
N SER A 208 -0.03 18.19 -13.06
CA SER A 208 1.37 18.28 -13.48
C SER A 208 1.57 17.94 -14.96
N LYS A 209 2.62 18.51 -15.56
CA LYS A 209 3.08 18.17 -16.92
C LYS A 209 3.24 16.64 -17.08
N ALA A 210 3.83 15.99 -16.09
CA ALA A 210 4.12 14.57 -16.14
C ALA A 210 2.85 13.70 -16.12
N TYR A 211 1.85 14.09 -15.32
CA TYR A 211 0.57 13.38 -15.33
C TYR A 211 -0.17 13.54 -16.66
N LYS A 212 -0.23 14.76 -17.21
CA LYS A 212 -0.85 15.01 -18.52
C LYS A 212 -0.22 14.15 -19.61
N TYR A 213 1.12 14.15 -19.67
CA TYR A 213 1.85 13.30 -20.59
C TYR A 213 1.54 11.81 -20.37
N PHE A 214 1.53 11.34 -19.11
CA PHE A 214 1.16 9.97 -18.77
C PHE A 214 -0.25 9.61 -19.27
N GLU A 215 -1.24 10.47 -19.05
CA GLU A 215 -2.63 10.20 -19.44
C GLU A 215 -2.82 10.18 -20.96
N GLU A 216 -2.19 11.13 -21.66
CA GLU A 216 -2.16 11.22 -23.13
C GLU A 216 -1.46 10.01 -23.75
N ASN A 217 -0.38 9.53 -23.13
CA ASN A 217 0.45 8.42 -23.62
C ASN A 217 0.18 7.10 -22.88
N ARG A 218 -0.92 6.98 -22.15
CA ARG A 218 -1.21 5.87 -21.22
C ARG A 218 -1.11 4.49 -21.86
N PHE A 219 -1.38 4.36 -23.16
CA PHE A 219 -1.23 3.10 -23.88
C PHE A 219 0.22 2.71 -24.12
N ALA A 220 1.09 3.68 -24.40
CA ALA A 220 2.53 3.45 -24.46
C ALA A 220 3.07 3.05 -23.08
N PHE A 221 2.57 3.68 -22.00
CA PHE A 221 2.88 3.25 -20.64
C PHE A 221 2.36 1.83 -20.36
N ALA A 222 1.15 1.49 -20.80
CA ALA A 222 0.57 0.16 -20.60
C ALA A 222 1.37 -0.91 -21.35
N GLU A 223 1.81 -0.63 -22.57
CA GLU A 223 2.70 -1.49 -23.34
C GLU A 223 4.08 -1.65 -22.71
N ARG A 224 4.54 -0.68 -21.92
CA ARG A 224 5.86 -0.74 -21.29
C ARG A 224 5.83 -1.33 -19.88
N TYR A 225 4.79 -1.05 -19.11
CA TYR A 225 4.69 -1.32 -17.66
C TYR A 225 3.46 -2.11 -17.23
N THR A 226 2.61 -2.55 -18.17
CA THR A 226 1.31 -3.23 -17.99
C THR A 226 0.10 -2.30 -17.86
N ALA A 227 -1.01 -2.72 -18.47
CA ALA A 227 -2.31 -2.05 -18.34
C ALA A 227 -2.77 -1.93 -16.87
N LYS A 228 -2.57 -2.98 -16.08
CA LYS A 228 -2.92 -2.99 -14.64
C LYS A 228 -2.28 -1.83 -13.87
N LEU A 229 -0.97 -1.59 -14.02
CA LEU A 229 -0.29 -0.51 -13.28
C LEU A 229 -0.76 0.88 -13.74
N VAL A 230 -1.04 1.03 -15.04
CA VAL A 230 -1.59 2.27 -15.60
C VAL A 230 -3.00 2.54 -15.05
N GLU A 231 -3.86 1.53 -15.03
CA GLU A 231 -5.21 1.62 -14.46
C GLU A 231 -5.17 1.92 -12.96
N GLN A 232 -4.30 1.25 -12.21
CA GLN A 232 -4.11 1.54 -10.78
C GLN A 232 -3.68 2.99 -10.55
N LYS A 233 -2.79 3.54 -11.39
CA LYS A 233 -2.37 4.94 -11.29
C LYS A 233 -3.50 5.91 -11.64
N ILE A 234 -4.26 5.64 -12.70
CA ILE A 234 -5.42 6.46 -13.07
C ILE A 234 -6.44 6.44 -11.93
N ASN A 235 -6.72 5.26 -11.37
CA ASN A 235 -7.67 5.09 -10.28
C ASN A 235 -7.21 5.79 -8.99
N SER A 236 -5.93 5.73 -8.62
CA SER A 236 -5.42 6.40 -7.42
C SER A 236 -5.50 7.91 -7.54
N ILE A 237 -5.10 8.46 -8.68
CA ILE A 237 -5.21 9.90 -8.95
C ILE A 237 -6.68 10.33 -8.99
N TYR A 238 -7.52 9.54 -9.64
CA TYR A 238 -8.95 9.80 -9.72
C TYR A 238 -9.58 9.94 -8.33
N ALA A 239 -9.35 8.94 -7.49
CA ALA A 239 -9.90 8.89 -6.16
C ALA A 239 -9.35 10.06 -5.29
N GLY A 240 -8.08 10.45 -5.47
CA GLY A 240 -7.48 11.57 -4.76
C GLY A 240 -8.01 12.94 -5.15
N VAL A 241 -8.15 13.22 -6.45
CA VAL A 241 -8.62 14.53 -6.91
C VAL A 241 -10.13 14.67 -6.67
N LEU A 242 -10.91 13.62 -6.90
CA LEU A 242 -12.33 13.63 -6.55
C LEU A 242 -12.55 13.76 -5.04
N GLY A 243 -11.77 13.03 -4.24
CA GLY A 243 -11.81 13.14 -2.78
C GLY A 243 -11.54 14.57 -2.33
N SER A 244 -10.48 15.21 -2.82
CA SER A 244 -10.18 16.61 -2.51
C SER A 244 -11.30 17.55 -2.95
N ALA A 245 -11.75 17.46 -4.21
CA ALA A 245 -12.83 18.32 -4.72
C ALA A 245 -14.12 18.16 -3.90
N TYR A 246 -14.38 16.97 -3.37
CA TYR A 246 -15.49 16.71 -2.46
C TYR A 246 -15.29 17.33 -1.07
N VAL A 247 -14.11 17.16 -0.44
CA VAL A 247 -13.75 17.82 0.84
C VAL A 247 -13.93 19.32 0.75
N ASP A 248 -13.46 19.89 -0.36
CA ASP A 248 -13.44 21.33 -0.59
C ASP A 248 -14.82 21.86 -1.03
N ASN A 249 -15.85 21.00 -1.06
CA ASN A 249 -17.21 21.28 -1.53
C ASN A 249 -17.25 21.90 -2.95
N ASN A 250 -16.26 21.57 -3.78
CA ASN A 250 -16.09 22.07 -5.13
C ASN A 250 -16.85 21.19 -6.15
N LYS A 251 -18.19 21.30 -6.11
CA LYS A 251 -19.10 20.49 -6.93
C LYS A 251 -18.82 20.57 -8.43
N LYS A 252 -18.43 21.76 -8.94
CA LYS A 252 -18.13 21.96 -10.37
C LYS A 252 -16.91 21.15 -10.79
N THR A 253 -15.83 21.21 -10.01
CA THR A 253 -14.61 20.44 -10.27
C THR A 253 -14.88 18.95 -10.16
N PHE A 254 -15.65 18.55 -9.14
CA PHE A 254 -16.07 17.17 -8.95
C PHE A 254 -16.79 16.60 -10.19
N GLU A 255 -17.84 17.27 -10.69
CA GLU A 255 -18.59 16.78 -11.86
C GLU A 255 -17.76 16.85 -13.16
N THR A 256 -16.93 17.88 -13.33
CA THR A 256 -16.04 17.99 -14.50
C THR A 256 -15.07 16.81 -14.57
N LEU A 257 -14.42 16.49 -13.45
CA LEU A 257 -13.49 15.37 -13.36
C LEU A 257 -14.22 14.05 -13.58
N LYS A 258 -15.36 13.84 -12.93
CA LYS A 258 -16.18 12.64 -13.11
C LYS A 258 -16.54 12.37 -14.57
N ILE A 259 -16.86 13.42 -15.35
CA ILE A 259 -17.09 13.32 -16.79
C ILE A 259 -15.81 12.97 -17.54
N HIS A 260 -14.70 13.66 -17.25
CA HIS A 260 -13.38 13.40 -17.85
C HIS A 260 -12.99 11.93 -17.72
N PHE A 261 -13.03 11.39 -16.50
CA PHE A 261 -12.63 10.02 -16.20
C PHE A 261 -13.57 8.96 -16.81
N ARG A 262 -14.88 9.21 -16.86
CA ARG A 262 -15.85 8.33 -17.56
C ARG A 262 -15.61 8.21 -19.06
N ASN A 263 -15.00 9.23 -19.66
CA ASN A 263 -14.73 9.29 -21.08
C ASN A 263 -13.36 8.74 -21.47
N LEU A 264 -12.52 8.36 -20.50
CA LEU A 264 -11.26 7.67 -20.79
C LEU A 264 -11.55 6.30 -21.42
N LYS A 265 -10.94 6.07 -22.58
CA LYS A 265 -11.07 4.81 -23.34
C LYS A 265 -9.80 3.95 -23.24
N THR A 266 -9.94 2.63 -23.36
CA THR A 266 -8.86 1.67 -23.59
C THR A 266 -8.38 1.77 -25.05
N LYS A 267 -7.26 1.12 -25.39
CA LYS A 267 -6.70 1.17 -26.75
C LYS A 267 -7.67 0.59 -27.77
N ASP A 268 -8.50 -0.34 -27.33
CA ASP A 268 -9.50 -1.05 -28.12
C ASP A 268 -10.88 -0.35 -28.08
N GLY A 269 -10.96 0.86 -27.49
CA GLY A 269 -12.16 1.70 -27.52
C GLY A 269 -13.16 1.48 -26.37
N GLU A 270 -12.89 0.54 -25.46
CA GLU A 270 -13.72 0.27 -24.28
C GLU A 270 -13.56 1.39 -23.24
N LYS A 271 -14.48 1.54 -22.29
CA LYS A 271 -14.31 2.50 -21.20
C LYS A 271 -13.29 1.95 -20.19
N VAL A 272 -12.30 2.76 -19.81
CA VAL A 272 -11.31 2.41 -18.76
C VAL A 272 -12.00 2.21 -17.40
N ILE A 273 -13.14 2.88 -17.20
CA ILE A 273 -13.91 2.86 -15.96
C ILE A 273 -15.38 2.57 -16.32
N ASP A 274 -15.69 1.31 -16.64
CA ASP A 274 -17.08 0.90 -16.94
C ASP A 274 -17.81 0.34 -15.71
N HIS A 275 -17.09 0.02 -14.62
CA HIS A 275 -17.63 -0.76 -13.48
C HIS A 275 -17.52 -0.06 -12.12
N ILE A 276 -16.94 1.14 -12.05
CA ILE A 276 -16.96 1.91 -10.80
C ILE A 276 -18.29 2.67 -10.76
N GLU A 277 -19.32 2.06 -10.18
CA GLU A 277 -20.40 2.83 -9.60
C GLU A 277 -19.77 3.71 -8.52
N LEU A 278 -19.47 4.96 -8.87
CA LEU A 278 -19.07 6.00 -7.94
C LEU A 278 -20.27 6.38 -7.10
N LYS A 279 -20.62 5.51 -6.16
CA LYS A 279 -21.43 5.89 -5.03
C LYS A 279 -20.51 6.64 -4.09
N LEU A 280 -20.38 7.95 -4.34
CA LEU A 280 -20.04 8.88 -3.28
C LEU A 280 -21.16 8.81 -2.25
N VAL A 281 -21.04 7.91 -1.28
CA VAL A 281 -21.98 7.89 -0.16
C VAL A 281 -21.40 8.79 0.92
N LYS A 282 -21.93 10.01 1.02
CA LYS A 282 -21.82 10.76 2.28
C LYS A 282 -22.60 9.97 3.30
N GLN A 283 -21.95 9.13 4.10
CA GLN A 283 -22.65 8.38 5.15
C GLN A 283 -22.96 9.34 6.31
N PRO A 284 -24.25 9.61 6.62
CA PRO A 284 -24.59 10.19 7.91
C PRO A 284 -24.38 9.10 8.96
N TYR A 285 -23.44 9.30 9.89
CA TYR A 285 -23.16 8.43 11.04
C TYR A 285 -22.85 6.97 10.65
N ALA A 286 -21.57 6.67 10.40
CA ALA A 286 -21.12 5.33 10.03
C ALA A 286 -21.09 4.40 11.26
N ASP A 287 -22.24 3.85 11.60
CA ASP A 287 -22.34 2.63 12.40
C ASP A 287 -22.74 1.44 11.50
N SER A 288 -22.89 0.27 12.09
CA SER A 288 -23.26 -0.94 11.35
C SER A 288 -24.61 -0.85 10.61
N LYS A 289 -25.50 0.05 11.01
CA LYS A 289 -26.83 0.23 10.39
C LYS A 289 -26.74 1.00 9.07
N ASN A 290 -25.78 1.92 8.96
CA ASN A 290 -25.58 2.77 7.79
C ASN A 290 -24.43 2.30 6.87
N ALA A 291 -23.95 1.07 7.08
CA ALA A 291 -22.87 0.48 6.30
C ALA A 291 -23.19 0.45 4.79
N ILE A 292 -22.20 0.76 3.94
CA ILE A 292 -22.33 0.61 2.48
C ILE A 292 -22.46 -0.87 2.16
N GLU A 293 -23.58 -1.24 1.54
CA GLU A 293 -23.81 -2.62 1.14
C GLU A 293 -23.03 -2.95 -0.15
N ILE A 294 -22.16 -3.96 -0.04
CA ILE A 294 -21.38 -4.53 -1.13
C ILE A 294 -21.92 -5.93 -1.38
N GLN A 295 -22.54 -6.13 -2.55
CA GLN A 295 -23.03 -7.44 -3.00
C GLN A 295 -22.32 -7.86 -4.28
N ASP A 296 -22.32 -6.98 -5.29
CA ASP A 296 -21.82 -7.30 -6.63
C ASP A 296 -20.36 -6.88 -6.87
N SER A 297 -19.82 -6.01 -6.01
CA SER A 297 -18.44 -5.48 -6.11
C SER A 297 -17.41 -6.28 -5.30
N ILE A 298 -17.76 -7.48 -4.83
CA ILE A 298 -16.79 -8.44 -4.24
C ILE A 298 -15.77 -8.92 -5.29
N VAL A 299 -15.87 -8.44 -6.54
CA VAL A 299 -14.86 -8.61 -7.58
C VAL A 299 -14.59 -7.27 -8.24
N GLY A 300 -13.57 -6.56 -7.77
CA GLY A 300 -13.15 -5.27 -8.33
C GLY A 300 -12.84 -4.20 -7.29
N PRO A 301 -12.33 -3.04 -7.74
CA PRO A 301 -12.05 -1.89 -6.88
C PRO A 301 -13.33 -1.17 -6.45
N ILE A 302 -13.42 -0.85 -5.17
CA ILE A 302 -14.41 0.09 -4.60
C ILE A 302 -13.66 1.33 -4.12
N ASN A 303 -13.92 2.47 -4.75
CA ASN A 303 -13.34 3.74 -4.33
C ASN A 303 -14.17 4.38 -3.21
N VAL A 304 -13.51 4.74 -2.13
CA VAL A 304 -14.13 5.32 -0.93
C VAL A 304 -13.47 6.66 -0.67
N SER A 305 -14.14 7.73 -1.08
CA SER A 305 -13.69 9.10 -0.80
C SER A 305 -14.52 9.67 0.35
N LEU A 306 -13.97 9.55 1.56
CA LEU A 306 -14.40 10.15 2.83
C LEU A 306 -15.76 9.69 3.38
N GLY A 307 -15.73 9.03 4.54
CA GLY A 307 -16.85 8.98 5.49
C GLY A 307 -16.53 9.91 6.67
N PHE A 308 -17.41 10.87 6.98
CA PHE A 308 -17.31 11.62 8.23
C PHE A 308 -18.42 11.13 9.17
N GLY A 309 -18.06 10.44 10.24
CA GLY A 309 -18.90 10.33 11.42
C GLY A 309 -18.71 11.59 12.27
N SER A 310 -19.79 12.28 12.67
CA SER A 310 -19.68 13.40 13.61
C SER A 310 -20.64 13.22 14.79
N LYS A 311 -20.29 12.35 15.75
CA LYS A 311 -20.44 12.55 17.21
C LYS A 311 -20.12 11.26 18.00
N LYS A 312 -19.65 11.47 19.23
CA LYS A 312 -19.41 10.49 20.30
C LYS A 312 -20.69 9.77 20.69
N GLU A 313 -20.69 8.45 20.63
CA GLU A 313 -21.32 7.57 21.62
C GLU A 313 -20.67 6.17 21.52
N ALA A 314 -20.38 5.56 22.67
CA ALA A 314 -19.91 4.18 22.85
C ALA A 314 -18.44 3.80 22.53
N GLY A 315 -17.47 4.72 22.60
CA GLY A 315 -16.05 4.34 22.71
C GLY A 315 -15.44 3.58 21.52
N MET A 316 -16.12 3.56 20.37
CA MET A 316 -15.58 3.11 19.08
C MET A 316 -15.05 4.32 18.29
N GLU A 317 -14.04 4.07 17.46
CA GLU A 317 -13.37 5.08 16.63
C GLU A 317 -14.39 5.95 15.88
N THR A 318 -14.38 7.25 16.17
CA THR A 318 -15.36 8.24 15.68
C THR A 318 -15.23 8.54 14.19
N ASN A 319 -14.25 7.92 13.52
CA ASN A 319 -13.86 8.18 12.15
C ASN A 319 -13.66 6.84 11.44
N SER A 320 -14.72 6.06 11.21
CA SER A 320 -14.62 4.76 10.53
C SER A 320 -15.57 4.67 9.34
N ALA A 321 -15.16 3.92 8.32
CA ALA A 321 -15.98 3.56 7.18
C ALA A 321 -16.48 2.12 7.34
N TRP A 322 -17.80 1.94 7.27
CA TRP A 322 -18.45 0.65 7.43
C TRP A 322 -18.99 0.13 6.12
N PHE A 323 -18.70 -1.15 5.86
CA PHE A 323 -19.20 -1.88 4.70
C PHE A 323 -19.87 -3.17 5.16
N LYS A 324 -21.00 -3.48 4.54
CA LYS A 324 -21.74 -4.74 4.72
C LYS A 324 -21.54 -5.59 3.48
N LEU A 325 -20.82 -6.69 3.61
CA LEU A 325 -20.55 -7.62 2.53
C LEU A 325 -21.56 -8.76 2.60
N LYS A 326 -22.46 -8.84 1.60
CA LYS A 326 -23.31 -10.03 1.44
C LYS A 326 -22.56 -11.03 0.56
N ILE A 327 -22.21 -12.17 1.13
CA ILE A 327 -21.42 -13.18 0.45
C ILE A 327 -22.34 -13.94 -0.51
N ASN A 328 -22.13 -13.72 -1.80
CA ASN A 328 -22.95 -14.34 -2.84
C ASN A 328 -22.47 -15.75 -3.20
N TYR A 329 -21.33 -16.20 -2.68
CA TYR A 329 -20.70 -17.47 -3.03
C TYR A 329 -19.59 -17.90 -2.07
N ASP A 330 -19.34 -19.21 -2.03
CA ASP A 330 -18.23 -19.79 -1.28
C ASP A 330 -16.89 -19.42 -1.93
N THR A 331 -16.01 -18.76 -1.17
CA THR A 331 -14.68 -18.36 -1.65
C THR A 331 -13.67 -18.26 -0.49
N LEU A 332 -12.39 -18.28 -0.82
CA LEU A 332 -11.37 -17.73 0.09
C LEU A 332 -11.26 -16.23 -0.19
N LEU A 333 -11.86 -15.43 0.69
CA LEU A 333 -11.92 -13.98 0.57
C LEU A 333 -10.56 -13.36 0.88
N THR A 334 -10.06 -12.60 -0.09
CA THR A 334 -8.88 -11.74 0.03
C THR A 334 -9.24 -10.35 -0.48
N PHE A 335 -8.64 -9.33 0.11
CA PHE A 335 -8.78 -7.97 -0.38
C PHE A 335 -7.56 -7.12 -0.03
N ASP A 336 -7.28 -6.11 -0.85
CA ASP A 336 -6.37 -5.01 -0.50
C ASP A 336 -7.21 -3.76 -0.18
N ILE A 337 -6.87 -3.07 0.90
CA ILE A 337 -7.25 -1.68 1.15
C ILE A 337 -6.04 -0.85 0.74
N VAL A 338 -6.16 -0.17 -0.39
CA VAL A 338 -5.08 0.64 -0.96
C VAL A 338 -5.39 2.09 -0.65
N PRO A 339 -4.58 2.78 0.18
CA PRO A 339 -4.80 4.18 0.41
C PRO A 339 -4.58 4.97 -0.87
N ILE A 340 -5.30 6.08 -0.99
CA ILE A 340 -5.11 7.01 -2.10
C ILE A 340 -3.83 7.83 -1.92
N ASP A 341 -3.50 8.18 -0.67
CA ASP A 341 -2.22 8.78 -0.30
C ASP A 341 -1.35 7.72 0.39
N SER A 342 -0.17 7.41 -0.14
CA SER A 342 0.65 6.28 0.33
C SER A 342 1.10 6.39 1.79
N ILE A 343 1.01 7.59 2.37
CA ILE A 343 1.30 7.84 3.78
C ILE A 343 0.17 7.44 4.73
N ASP A 344 -1.06 7.26 4.22
CA ASP A 344 -2.22 6.88 5.03
C ASP A 344 -2.13 5.38 5.35
N ASP A 345 -2.17 5.04 6.64
CA ASP A 345 -2.16 3.67 7.15
C ASP A 345 -3.54 3.30 7.69
N TYR A 346 -4.40 2.82 6.79
CA TYR A 346 -5.73 2.38 7.17
C TYR A 346 -5.65 1.12 8.06
N ASP A 347 -6.28 1.17 9.22
CA ASP A 347 -6.54 0.00 10.05
C ASP A 347 -7.91 -0.60 9.72
N PHE A 348 -8.09 -1.88 9.99
CA PHE A 348 -9.39 -2.50 9.74
C PHE A 348 -9.73 -3.63 10.71
N THR A 349 -11.03 -3.83 10.88
CA THR A 349 -11.62 -4.98 11.53
C THR A 349 -12.63 -5.63 10.58
N PHE A 350 -12.52 -6.94 10.40
CA PHE A 350 -13.43 -7.73 9.58
C PHE A 350 -14.07 -8.83 10.42
N PHE A 351 -15.39 -8.92 10.39
CA PHE A 351 -16.14 -9.80 11.28
C PHE A 351 -17.52 -10.15 10.72
N LYS A 352 -18.03 -11.31 11.12
CA LYS A 352 -19.40 -11.75 10.84
C LYS A 352 -20.37 -11.15 11.87
N CYS A 353 -21.53 -10.64 11.42
CA CYS A 353 -22.64 -10.30 12.33
C CYS A 353 -23.76 -11.33 12.20
N GLU A 354 -24.30 -11.78 13.33
CA GLU A 354 -25.49 -12.63 13.39
C GLU A 354 -26.67 -11.79 13.92
N GLY A 355 -27.73 -11.59 13.13
CA GLY A 355 -28.91 -10.79 13.50
C GLY A 355 -28.94 -9.35 12.94
N THR A 356 -29.79 -8.48 13.51
CA THR A 356 -30.12 -7.13 12.99
C THR A 356 -29.35 -5.97 13.64
N SER A 357 -28.57 -6.20 14.71
CA SER A 357 -27.69 -5.18 15.30
C SER A 357 -26.26 -5.71 15.31
N CYS A 358 -25.28 -4.97 14.79
CA CYS A 358 -23.87 -5.20 15.16
C CYS A 358 -23.44 -4.25 16.30
N ASN A 359 -24.33 -3.33 16.71
CA ASN A 359 -24.05 -2.27 17.69
C ASN A 359 -23.92 -2.79 19.14
N GLU A 360 -24.41 -4.00 19.45
CA GLU A 360 -24.28 -4.62 20.79
C GLU A 360 -22.96 -5.38 20.99
N TYR A 361 -22.16 -5.54 19.92
CA TYR A 361 -21.15 -6.60 19.83
C TYR A 361 -19.68 -6.11 19.94
N ALA A 362 -19.49 -4.87 20.39
CA ALA A 362 -18.18 -4.22 20.47
C ALA A 362 -17.72 -3.85 21.90
N SER A 363 -18.24 -4.54 22.92
CA SER A 363 -17.74 -4.37 24.28
C SER A 363 -16.27 -4.84 24.40
N PRO A 364 -15.39 -4.11 25.11
CA PRO A 364 -14.00 -4.51 25.29
C PRO A 364 -13.91 -5.89 25.97
N GLY A 365 -13.40 -6.90 25.24
CA GLY A 365 -13.08 -8.22 25.80
C GLY A 365 -13.88 -9.42 25.28
N GLN A 366 -14.88 -9.24 24.40
CA GLN A 366 -15.57 -10.39 23.78
C GLN A 366 -15.01 -10.75 22.39
N LYS A 367 -14.79 -12.06 22.18
CA LYS A 367 -14.26 -12.71 20.99
C LYS A 367 -15.23 -12.61 19.81
N LEU A 368 -15.14 -11.58 18.98
CA LEU A 368 -15.99 -11.47 17.77
C LEU A 368 -15.27 -10.96 16.52
N ARG A 369 -13.94 -10.78 16.58
CA ARG A 369 -13.15 -10.38 15.42
C ARG A 369 -12.71 -11.62 14.65
N ASP A 370 -13.18 -11.76 13.43
CA ASP A 370 -12.65 -12.81 12.55
C ASP A 370 -11.24 -12.44 12.12
N ARG A 371 -11.01 -11.19 11.72
CA ARG A 371 -9.70 -10.65 11.34
C ARG A 371 -9.53 -9.21 11.80
N THR A 372 -8.31 -8.82 12.13
CA THR A 372 -8.00 -7.45 12.54
C THR A 372 -6.58 -7.05 12.17
N CYS A 373 -6.43 -5.82 11.69
CA CYS A 373 -5.17 -5.12 11.57
C CYS A 373 -5.31 -3.76 12.27
N LEU A 374 -4.68 -3.60 13.45
CA LEU A 374 -4.53 -2.32 14.15
C LEU A 374 -3.09 -1.81 14.05
N SER A 375 -2.43 -2.13 12.94
CA SER A 375 -1.00 -2.00 12.79
C SER A 375 -0.66 -0.70 12.09
N TYR A 376 0.36 0.00 12.60
CA TYR A 376 1.09 0.96 11.78
C TYR A 376 1.74 0.17 10.63
N CYS A 377 1.15 0.25 9.44
CA CYS A 377 1.47 -0.64 8.34
C CYS A 377 2.91 -0.39 7.88
N LEU A 378 3.79 -1.38 8.00
CA LEU A 378 5.17 -1.31 7.48
C LEU A 378 5.25 -1.30 5.94
N SER A 379 4.09 -1.36 5.26
CA SER A 379 4.02 -1.26 3.81
C SER A 379 4.42 0.15 3.38
N LYS A 380 5.38 0.27 2.45
CA LYS A 380 5.76 1.55 1.84
C LYS A 380 4.61 2.29 1.17
N SER A 381 3.51 1.59 0.85
CA SER A 381 2.33 2.15 0.19
C SER A 381 1.13 2.30 1.12
N GLY A 382 1.27 2.06 2.44
CA GLY A 382 0.16 2.06 3.40
C GLY A 382 -0.92 0.99 3.14
N THR A 383 -0.72 0.12 2.15
CA THR A 383 -1.69 -0.90 1.74
C THR A 383 -1.81 -2.01 2.78
N THR A 384 -3.05 -2.34 3.16
CA THR A 384 -3.38 -3.41 4.11
C THR A 384 -4.43 -4.38 3.55
N GLY A 385 -4.85 -5.38 4.32
CA GLY A 385 -6.05 -6.16 4.02
C GLY A 385 -5.98 -7.64 4.40
N LEU A 386 -6.68 -8.49 3.65
CA LEU A 386 -6.69 -9.95 3.82
C LEU A 386 -5.86 -10.65 2.74
N SER A 387 -4.85 -11.40 3.17
CA SER A 387 -3.92 -12.11 2.28
C SER A 387 -3.85 -13.60 2.59
N ARG A 388 -3.77 -14.42 1.53
CA ARG A 388 -3.57 -15.87 1.63
C ARG A 388 -2.13 -16.27 2.03
N TYR A 389 -1.20 -15.32 2.03
CA TYR A 389 0.23 -15.59 2.27
C TYR A 389 0.62 -15.42 3.74
N THR A 390 -0.33 -15.11 4.61
CA THR A 390 -0.12 -14.96 6.06
C THR A 390 -1.15 -15.80 6.81
N SER A 391 -0.75 -16.31 7.97
CA SER A 391 -1.62 -17.06 8.88
C SER A 391 -2.07 -16.22 10.08
N LEU A 392 -1.61 -14.97 10.20
CA LEU A 392 -1.94 -14.09 11.32
C LEU A 392 -3.38 -13.61 11.22
N THR A 393 -4.24 -13.99 12.16
CA THR A 393 -5.65 -13.55 12.18
C THR A 393 -5.81 -12.17 12.78
N THR A 394 -4.99 -11.83 13.77
CA THR A 394 -5.01 -10.55 14.48
C THR A 394 -3.62 -9.93 14.50
N ILE A 395 -3.55 -8.65 14.16
CA ILE A 395 -2.34 -7.82 14.28
C ILE A 395 -2.63 -6.73 15.30
N GLY A 396 -1.79 -6.66 16.34
CA GLY A 396 -1.96 -5.74 17.46
C GLY A 396 -1.55 -4.30 17.14
N GLN A 397 -1.79 -3.41 18.10
CA GLN A 397 -1.48 -1.98 17.96
C GLN A 397 0.03 -1.72 17.80
N GLY A 398 0.39 -0.90 16.81
CA GLY A 398 1.76 -0.45 16.56
C GLY A 398 2.39 -1.07 15.31
N PRO A 399 3.71 -0.91 15.07
CA PRO A 399 4.36 -1.39 13.85
C PRO A 399 4.25 -2.90 13.68
N GLY A 400 3.81 -3.33 12.50
CA GLY A 400 3.49 -4.73 12.25
C GLY A 400 3.29 -5.06 10.76
N PRO A 401 3.04 -6.33 10.45
CA PRO A 401 2.77 -6.76 9.09
C PRO A 401 1.49 -6.12 8.56
N ALA A 402 1.46 -5.81 7.27
CA ALA A 402 0.36 -5.08 6.65
C ALA A 402 -0.86 -5.97 6.31
N TYR A 403 -0.84 -7.27 6.58
CA TYR A 403 -1.93 -8.17 6.16
C TYR A 403 -2.33 -9.15 7.25
N ALA A 404 -3.63 -9.26 7.48
CA ALA A 404 -4.22 -10.39 8.19
C ALA A 404 -4.53 -11.54 7.22
N SER A 405 -4.73 -12.73 7.75
CA SER A 405 -4.92 -13.96 6.98
C SER A 405 -6.26 -13.96 6.25
N ALA A 406 -6.29 -14.49 5.04
CA ALA A 406 -7.51 -14.72 4.29
C ALA A 406 -8.54 -15.54 5.08
N ILE A 407 -9.81 -15.41 4.73
CA ILE A 407 -10.91 -16.13 5.40
C ILE A 407 -11.78 -16.84 4.38
N ARG A 408 -12.19 -18.08 4.71
CA ARG A 408 -13.19 -18.79 3.92
C ARG A 408 -14.57 -18.29 4.33
N VAL A 409 -15.30 -17.78 3.34
CA VAL A 409 -16.66 -17.28 3.50
C VAL A 409 -17.62 -18.15 2.69
N LYS A 410 -18.87 -18.26 3.15
CA LYS A 410 -19.91 -19.08 2.50
C LYS A 410 -21.04 -18.23 1.93
N LYS A 411 -21.66 -18.71 0.86
CA LYS A 411 -22.85 -18.11 0.27
C LYS A 411 -23.93 -17.88 1.34
N GLY A 412 -24.54 -16.69 1.33
CA GLY A 412 -25.57 -16.27 2.27
C GLY A 412 -25.04 -15.65 3.57
N GLU A 413 -23.75 -15.80 3.86
CA GLU A 413 -23.16 -15.12 5.02
C GLU A 413 -23.10 -13.60 4.81
N THR A 414 -23.18 -12.85 5.90
CA THR A 414 -22.99 -11.40 5.90
C THR A 414 -21.81 -11.06 6.81
N TYR A 415 -20.87 -10.31 6.26
CA TYR A 415 -19.72 -9.80 7.00
C TYR A 415 -19.74 -8.27 7.00
N TYR A 416 -19.07 -7.70 7.99
CA TYR A 416 -18.85 -6.28 8.11
C TYR A 416 -17.36 -6.01 8.07
N LEU A 417 -16.98 -5.06 7.21
CA LEU A 417 -15.65 -4.48 7.18
C LEU A 417 -15.75 -3.08 7.76
N MET A 418 -15.09 -2.87 8.88
CA MET A 418 -14.85 -1.55 9.45
C MET A 418 -13.42 -1.17 9.10
N VAL A 419 -13.25 -0.06 8.40
CA VAL A 419 -11.95 0.53 8.11
C VAL A 419 -11.83 1.79 8.96
N ASP A 420 -10.86 1.83 9.86
CA ASP A 420 -10.54 3.05 10.60
C ASP A 420 -10.06 4.10 9.60
N TYR A 421 -10.50 5.33 9.77
CA TYR A 421 -10.03 6.46 9.01
C TYR A 421 -9.12 7.23 9.96
N PRO A 422 -7.80 7.28 9.73
CA PRO A 422 -6.89 7.89 10.69
C PRO A 422 -7.33 9.33 10.93
N GLU A 423 -7.82 9.62 12.14
CA GLU A 423 -8.00 10.99 12.58
C GLU A 423 -6.59 11.51 12.79
N ILE A 424 -6.03 12.13 11.74
CA ILE A 424 -4.71 12.73 11.86
C ILE A 424 -4.84 13.77 12.99
N TYR A 425 -4.28 13.45 14.16
CA TYR A 425 -4.27 14.27 15.38
C TYR A 425 -3.58 15.64 15.21
N MET A 426 -3.30 16.05 13.98
CA MET A 426 -2.70 17.32 13.64
C MET A 426 -3.79 18.26 13.16
N LYS A 427 -4.08 19.30 13.95
CA LYS A 427 -4.97 20.42 13.62
C LYS A 427 -4.64 21.15 12.30
N GLN A 428 -3.65 20.72 11.51
CA GLN A 428 -3.19 21.40 10.30
C GLN A 428 -2.67 20.48 9.17
N VAL A 429 -2.81 19.15 9.25
CA VAL A 429 -2.37 18.27 8.15
C VAL A 429 -3.60 17.65 7.47
N LYS A 430 -3.61 17.85 6.15
CA LYS A 430 -4.61 17.49 5.14
C LYS A 430 -5.48 16.27 5.49
N LYS A 431 -6.80 16.39 5.34
CA LYS A 431 -7.74 15.26 5.49
C LYS A 431 -7.31 14.09 4.58
N PRO A 432 -7.41 12.82 5.03
CA PRO A 432 -7.09 11.68 4.19
C PRO A 432 -7.91 11.74 2.90
N LEU A 433 -7.35 11.27 1.79
CA LEU A 433 -8.04 11.37 0.50
C LEU A 433 -9.02 10.20 0.28
N GLY A 434 -8.93 9.17 1.13
CA GLY A 434 -9.71 7.94 1.05
C GLY A 434 -8.88 6.72 0.65
N PHE A 435 -9.56 5.63 0.30
CA PHE A 435 -8.94 4.37 -0.11
C PHE A 435 -9.73 3.67 -1.20
N THR A 436 -9.09 2.71 -1.87
CA THR A 436 -9.72 1.77 -2.77
C THR A 436 -9.64 0.37 -2.18
N ILE A 437 -10.78 -0.34 -2.07
CA ILE A 437 -10.79 -1.76 -1.69
C ILE A 437 -10.77 -2.60 -2.96
N TYR A 438 -9.72 -3.39 -3.19
CA TYR A 438 -9.66 -4.39 -4.25
C TYR A 438 -10.02 -5.75 -3.71
N PHE A 439 -11.17 -6.30 -4.08
CA PHE A 439 -11.51 -7.67 -3.73
C PHE A 439 -10.92 -8.66 -4.74
N TYR A 440 -10.30 -9.72 -4.24
CA TYR A 440 -9.81 -10.83 -5.05
C TYR A 440 -10.44 -12.12 -4.58
N ASN A 441 -10.97 -12.88 -5.54
CA ASN A 441 -11.48 -14.21 -5.26
C ASN A 441 -10.42 -15.27 -5.51
N TYR A 442 -10.37 -16.23 -4.60
CA TYR A 442 -9.61 -17.44 -4.80
C TYR A 442 -10.53 -18.66 -4.73
N TRP A 443 -10.80 -19.24 -5.91
CA TRP A 443 -11.64 -20.41 -6.09
C TRP A 443 -10.80 -21.68 -5.89
N PRO A 444 -11.01 -22.48 -4.83
CA PRO A 444 -10.27 -23.72 -4.67
C PRO A 444 -10.63 -24.72 -5.78
N LYS A 445 -9.61 -25.16 -6.54
CA LYS A 445 -9.57 -26.30 -7.47
C LYS A 445 -10.89 -26.63 -8.18
N ARG A 446 -11.20 -25.90 -9.24
CA ARG A 446 -12.21 -26.32 -10.23
C ARG A 446 -11.53 -26.64 -11.56
N VAL A 447 -11.96 -27.73 -12.17
CA VAL A 447 -11.40 -28.24 -13.43
C VAL A 447 -11.72 -27.25 -14.55
N PRO A 448 -10.72 -26.70 -15.27
CA PRO A 448 -10.98 -25.86 -16.43
C PRO A 448 -11.70 -26.63 -17.52
N ILE A 449 -12.74 -26.03 -18.08
CA ILE A 449 -13.49 -26.55 -19.22
C ILE A 449 -12.98 -25.79 -20.44
N VAL A 450 -12.27 -26.49 -21.32
CA VAL A 450 -11.80 -25.91 -22.58
C VAL A 450 -12.99 -25.65 -23.49
N LEU A 451 -13.11 -24.42 -23.99
CA LEU A 451 -14.09 -24.09 -25.02
C LEU A 451 -13.52 -24.54 -26.35
N ASN A 452 -14.16 -25.54 -26.95
CA ASN A 452 -13.73 -26.06 -28.24
C ASN A 452 -14.13 -25.09 -29.35
N ASN A 453 -13.33 -25.03 -30.41
CA ASN A 453 -13.66 -24.23 -31.60
C ASN A 453 -13.79 -22.71 -31.34
N ILE A 454 -13.06 -22.19 -30.35
CA ILE A 454 -12.91 -20.73 -30.18
C ILE A 454 -11.73 -20.26 -31.01
N PHE A 455 -12.03 -19.59 -32.11
CA PHE A 455 -11.09 -19.05 -33.07
C PHE A 455 -11.05 -17.52 -33.04
N PHE A 456 -9.86 -16.99 -33.30
CA PHE A 456 -9.59 -15.56 -33.41
C PHE A 456 -8.89 -15.26 -34.72
N GLU A 457 -9.04 -14.04 -35.23
CA GLU A 457 -8.13 -13.52 -36.26
C GLU A 457 -6.67 -13.62 -35.79
N SER A 458 -5.76 -13.86 -36.74
CA SER A 458 -4.34 -14.05 -36.45
C SER A 458 -3.76 -12.86 -35.67
N ASN A 459 -3.08 -13.14 -34.55
CA ASN A 459 -2.53 -12.18 -33.60
C ASN A 459 -3.50 -11.11 -33.06
N LYS A 460 -4.81 -11.37 -33.11
CA LYS A 460 -5.85 -10.46 -32.60
C LYS A 460 -6.74 -11.15 -31.59
N ALA A 461 -7.55 -10.33 -30.91
CA ALA A 461 -8.64 -10.76 -30.03
C ALA A 461 -10.02 -10.65 -30.69
N ILE A 462 -10.07 -10.60 -32.03
CA ILE A 462 -11.31 -10.56 -32.80
C ILE A 462 -11.81 -12.00 -32.99
N LEU A 463 -12.98 -12.32 -32.44
CA LEU A 463 -13.61 -13.64 -32.58
C LEU A 463 -14.07 -13.87 -34.03
N LEU A 464 -13.76 -15.05 -34.57
CA LEU A 464 -14.30 -15.49 -35.87
C LEU A 464 -15.72 -16.02 -35.71
N LYS A 465 -16.51 -16.01 -36.80
CA LYS A 465 -17.92 -16.41 -36.80
C LYS A 465 -18.13 -17.86 -36.35
N GLU A 466 -17.17 -18.72 -36.67
CA GLU A 466 -17.13 -20.14 -36.31
C GLU A 466 -17.13 -20.35 -34.79
N SER A 467 -16.62 -19.39 -34.02
CA SER A 467 -16.62 -19.42 -32.55
C SER A 467 -18.02 -19.24 -31.95
N PHE A 468 -18.93 -18.58 -32.67
CA PHE A 468 -20.22 -18.15 -32.12
C PHE A 468 -21.11 -19.33 -31.78
N THR A 469 -21.01 -20.46 -32.50
CA THR A 469 -21.77 -21.67 -32.16
C THR A 469 -21.42 -22.19 -30.77
N GLU A 470 -20.14 -22.25 -30.41
CA GLU A 470 -19.74 -22.70 -29.07
C GLU A 470 -20.07 -21.65 -28.00
N LEU A 471 -19.85 -20.37 -28.30
CA LEU A 471 -20.17 -19.28 -27.38
C LEU A 471 -21.68 -19.13 -27.14
N ASP A 472 -22.53 -19.42 -28.13
CA ASP A 472 -23.97 -19.45 -27.97
C ASP A 472 -24.42 -20.63 -27.10
N LYS A 473 -23.76 -21.79 -27.19
CA LYS A 473 -24.01 -22.90 -26.25
C LYS A 473 -23.64 -22.51 -24.82
N LEU A 474 -22.48 -21.89 -24.62
CA LEU A 474 -22.06 -21.38 -23.32
C LEU A 474 -23.07 -20.33 -22.82
N THR A 475 -23.44 -19.36 -23.67
CA THR A 475 -24.46 -18.35 -23.37
C THR A 475 -25.74 -19.01 -22.90
N ASN A 476 -26.30 -19.94 -23.66
CA ASN A 476 -27.54 -20.63 -23.32
C ASN A 476 -27.45 -21.36 -21.97
N LYS A 477 -26.29 -21.95 -21.66
CA LYS A 477 -26.04 -22.58 -20.36
C LYS A 477 -25.99 -21.55 -19.23
N LEU A 478 -25.32 -20.42 -19.43
CA LEU A 478 -25.25 -19.34 -18.45
C LEU A 478 -26.61 -18.68 -18.24
N MET A 479 -27.39 -18.47 -19.29
CA MET A 479 -28.73 -17.87 -19.21
C MET A 479 -29.73 -18.76 -18.46
N LYS A 480 -29.53 -20.09 -18.48
CA LYS A 480 -30.38 -21.07 -17.78
C LYS A 480 -29.89 -21.41 -16.37
N SER A 481 -28.86 -20.74 -15.88
CA SER A 481 -28.25 -21.00 -14.58
C SER A 481 -27.88 -19.69 -13.88
N GLU A 482 -27.43 -19.78 -12.64
CA GLU A 482 -26.75 -18.68 -11.94
C GLU A 482 -25.24 -18.85 -11.94
N MET A 483 -24.72 -19.64 -12.90
CA MET A 483 -23.30 -19.90 -13.02
C MET A 483 -22.53 -18.60 -13.18
N VAL A 484 -21.46 -18.46 -12.41
CA VAL A 484 -20.45 -17.41 -12.56
C VAL A 484 -19.19 -18.08 -13.04
N ILE A 485 -18.56 -17.48 -14.04
CA ILE A 485 -17.43 -18.10 -14.71
C ILE A 485 -16.26 -17.14 -14.83
N GLU A 486 -15.05 -17.68 -14.75
CA GLU A 486 -13.82 -16.98 -15.11
C GLU A 486 -13.31 -17.57 -16.41
N ILE A 487 -13.32 -16.75 -17.46
CA ILE A 487 -12.75 -17.05 -18.77
C ILE A 487 -11.24 -16.90 -18.70
N ARG A 488 -10.50 -17.86 -19.23
CA ARG A 488 -9.04 -17.90 -19.20
C ARG A 488 -8.50 -18.04 -20.60
N GLY A 489 -7.69 -17.08 -21.01
CA GLY A 489 -6.98 -17.13 -22.28
C GLY A 489 -5.60 -17.73 -22.10
N HIS A 490 -5.18 -18.50 -23.10
CA HIS A 490 -3.87 -19.13 -23.17
C HIS A 490 -3.29 -19.00 -24.59
N THR A 491 -1.97 -18.94 -24.66
CA THR A 491 -1.20 -18.98 -25.91
C THR A 491 -0.28 -20.21 -25.90
N ASP A 492 0.34 -20.50 -27.04
CA ASP A 492 1.55 -21.32 -27.06
C ASP A 492 2.76 -20.52 -26.56
N ASN A 493 3.94 -21.13 -26.62
CA ASN A 493 5.21 -20.52 -26.20
C ASN A 493 5.90 -19.68 -27.29
N GLN A 494 5.29 -19.47 -28.46
CA GLN A 494 5.93 -18.75 -29.55
C GLN A 494 5.75 -17.25 -29.39
N GLY A 495 6.80 -16.48 -29.63
CA GLY A 495 6.79 -15.02 -29.50
C GLY A 495 7.10 -14.52 -28.09
N ASP A 496 6.84 -13.22 -27.88
CA ASP A 496 7.16 -12.51 -26.64
C ASP A 496 6.19 -12.87 -25.51
N GLU A 497 6.71 -13.26 -24.35
CA GLU A 497 5.92 -13.71 -23.20
C GLU A 497 4.92 -12.65 -22.70
N ARG A 498 5.33 -11.38 -22.66
CA ARG A 498 4.47 -10.29 -22.22
C ARG A 498 3.34 -10.05 -23.22
N LYS A 499 3.66 -9.98 -24.52
CA LYS A 499 2.66 -9.87 -25.59
C LYS A 499 1.70 -11.05 -25.60
N ASN A 500 2.20 -12.27 -25.34
CA ASN A 500 1.39 -13.47 -25.26
C ASN A 500 0.41 -13.43 -24.08
N LYS A 501 0.85 -12.94 -22.92
CA LYS A 501 -0.02 -12.75 -21.76
C LYS A 501 -1.10 -11.71 -22.03
N GLU A 502 -0.74 -10.58 -22.63
CA GLU A 502 -1.70 -9.52 -23.02
C GLU A 502 -2.70 -10.03 -24.06
N LEU A 503 -2.23 -10.74 -25.09
CA LEU A 503 -3.09 -11.33 -26.12
C LEU A 503 -4.05 -12.36 -25.52
N ALA A 504 -3.58 -13.21 -24.62
CA ALA A 504 -4.41 -14.16 -23.88
C ALA A 504 -5.51 -13.44 -23.08
N GLU A 505 -5.16 -12.35 -22.39
CA GLU A 505 -6.11 -11.56 -21.59
C GLU A 505 -7.17 -10.91 -22.47
N LYS A 506 -6.76 -10.25 -23.57
CA LYS A 506 -7.68 -9.66 -24.55
C LYS A 506 -8.62 -10.69 -25.18
N ARG A 507 -8.13 -11.89 -25.47
CA ARG A 507 -8.97 -12.99 -26.01
C ARG A 507 -10.00 -13.47 -25.00
N ALA A 508 -9.63 -13.57 -23.73
CA ALA A 508 -10.56 -13.91 -22.66
C ALA A 508 -11.64 -12.82 -22.49
N LEU A 509 -11.24 -11.55 -22.55
CA LEU A 509 -12.14 -10.41 -22.52
C LEU A 509 -13.11 -10.39 -23.71
N ALA A 510 -12.64 -10.64 -24.93
CA ALA A 510 -13.50 -10.70 -26.11
C ALA A 510 -14.63 -11.74 -25.98
N VAL A 511 -14.34 -12.88 -25.33
CA VAL A 511 -15.37 -13.87 -24.98
C VAL A 511 -16.34 -13.33 -23.94
N VAL A 512 -15.86 -12.63 -22.90
CA VAL A 512 -16.73 -11.98 -21.90
C VAL A 512 -17.65 -10.95 -22.55
N GLU A 513 -17.14 -10.08 -23.43
CA GLU A 513 -17.94 -9.08 -24.13
C GLU A 513 -19.00 -9.72 -25.04
N TYR A 514 -18.67 -10.82 -25.72
CA TYR A 514 -19.66 -11.58 -26.48
C TYR A 514 -20.81 -12.08 -25.58
N LEU A 515 -20.48 -12.69 -24.44
CA LEU A 515 -21.47 -13.22 -23.50
C LEU A 515 -22.34 -12.11 -22.90
N LYS A 516 -21.74 -10.95 -22.58
CA LYS A 516 -22.45 -9.75 -22.12
C LYS A 516 -23.43 -9.24 -23.17
N ALA A 517 -22.98 -9.12 -24.42
CA ALA A 517 -23.82 -8.67 -25.54
C ALA A 517 -25.02 -9.60 -25.77
N LYS A 518 -24.90 -10.89 -25.42
CA LYS A 518 -25.98 -11.88 -25.46
C LYS A 518 -26.87 -11.90 -24.21
N GLY A 519 -26.64 -11.01 -23.24
CA GLY A 519 -27.50 -10.80 -22.08
C GLY A 519 -27.02 -11.44 -20.77
N VAL A 520 -25.84 -12.08 -20.75
CA VAL A 520 -25.28 -12.60 -19.49
C VAL A 520 -24.81 -11.42 -18.62
N LYS A 521 -25.26 -11.35 -17.37
CA LYS A 521 -24.93 -10.24 -16.45
C LYS A 521 -23.41 -10.14 -16.26
N ALA A 522 -22.87 -8.92 -16.38
CA ALA A 522 -21.43 -8.66 -16.26
C ALA A 522 -20.85 -9.13 -14.90
N SER A 523 -21.61 -9.00 -13.82
CA SER A 523 -21.22 -9.48 -12.47
C SER A 523 -20.98 -10.99 -12.38
N ARG A 524 -21.37 -11.76 -13.42
CA ARG A 524 -21.19 -13.22 -13.51
C ARG A 524 -20.01 -13.64 -14.38
N LEU A 525 -19.28 -12.69 -14.96
CA LEU A 525 -18.25 -12.94 -15.96
C LEU A 525 -16.93 -12.30 -15.55
N PHE A 526 -15.92 -13.13 -15.32
CA PHE A 526 -14.55 -12.70 -15.06
C PHE A 526 -13.64 -13.17 -16.19
N TYR A 527 -12.47 -12.57 -16.33
CA TYR A 527 -11.48 -13.01 -17.29
C TYR A 527 -10.05 -12.89 -16.77
N LYS A 528 -9.14 -13.69 -17.32
CA LYS A 528 -7.71 -13.65 -17.03
C LYS A 528 -6.85 -14.19 -18.17
N GLY A 529 -5.76 -13.51 -18.48
CA GLY A 529 -4.73 -14.00 -19.41
C GLY A 529 -3.61 -14.76 -18.69
N PHE A 530 -3.34 -16.00 -19.10
CA PHE A 530 -2.21 -16.80 -18.61
C PHE A 530 -1.03 -16.86 -19.58
N GLY A 531 -1.20 -16.37 -20.81
CA GLY A 531 -0.19 -16.52 -21.87
C GLY A 531 0.21 -17.99 -22.04
N SER A 532 1.51 -18.26 -22.10
CA SER A 532 2.07 -19.61 -22.25
C SER A 532 2.28 -20.36 -20.92
N SER A 533 1.98 -19.74 -19.78
CA SER A 533 2.38 -20.25 -18.44
C SER A 533 1.59 -21.48 -17.95
N LYS A 534 0.56 -21.90 -18.67
CA LYS A 534 -0.32 -23.04 -18.34
C LYS A 534 -0.57 -23.94 -19.57
N PRO A 535 0.49 -24.57 -20.12
CA PRO A 535 0.34 -25.47 -21.25
C PRO A 535 -0.42 -26.75 -20.85
N ILE A 536 -1.20 -27.28 -21.77
CA ILE A 536 -1.89 -28.57 -21.63
C ILE A 536 -1.37 -29.63 -22.61
N ALA A 537 -0.45 -29.25 -23.49
CA ALA A 537 0.26 -30.11 -24.43
C ALA A 537 1.68 -29.60 -24.66
N SER A 538 2.54 -30.43 -25.28
CA SER A 538 3.90 -30.02 -25.65
C SER A 538 3.87 -28.79 -26.56
N ASN A 539 4.79 -27.85 -26.36
CA ASN A 539 4.95 -26.71 -27.26
C ASN A 539 5.93 -26.98 -28.42
N GLU A 540 6.52 -28.18 -28.46
CA GLU A 540 7.51 -28.56 -29.47
C GLU A 540 6.83 -28.91 -30.81
N THR A 541 5.61 -29.44 -30.77
CA THR A 541 4.82 -29.82 -31.95
C THR A 541 3.76 -28.77 -32.29
N GLU A 542 3.40 -28.65 -33.58
CA GLU A 542 2.35 -27.72 -33.98
C GLU A 542 0.98 -28.15 -33.44
N GLU A 543 0.74 -29.45 -33.36
CA GLU A 543 -0.46 -30.05 -32.77
C GLU A 543 -0.59 -29.68 -31.29
N GLY A 544 0.51 -29.72 -30.54
CA GLY A 544 0.51 -29.33 -29.14
C GLY A 544 0.37 -27.82 -28.94
N ARG A 545 1.01 -27.00 -29.78
CA ARG A 545 0.81 -25.55 -29.78
C ARG A 545 -0.63 -25.16 -30.10
N LYS A 546 -1.28 -25.82 -31.06
CA LYS A 546 -2.72 -25.66 -31.35
C LYS A 546 -3.58 -25.90 -30.11
N LYS A 547 -3.27 -26.93 -29.31
CA LYS A 547 -3.98 -27.20 -28.04
C LYS A 547 -3.70 -26.16 -26.97
N ASN A 548 -2.51 -25.58 -26.93
CA ASN A 548 -2.15 -24.54 -25.96
C ASN A 548 -2.81 -23.19 -26.28
N ARG A 549 -2.99 -22.85 -27.57
CA ARG A 549 -3.75 -21.69 -28.04
C ARG A 549 -5.25 -21.89 -27.85
N ARG A 550 -5.73 -21.73 -26.61
CA ARG A 550 -7.11 -22.02 -26.23
C ARG A 550 -7.72 -20.95 -25.35
N VAL A 551 -9.05 -20.98 -25.28
CA VAL A 551 -9.81 -20.36 -24.21
C VAL A 551 -10.45 -21.47 -23.40
N GLU A 552 -10.37 -21.38 -22.09
CA GLU A 552 -11.08 -22.24 -21.17
C GLU A 552 -11.90 -21.37 -20.23
N PHE A 553 -12.87 -21.95 -19.55
CA PHE A 553 -13.51 -21.28 -18.43
C PHE A 553 -13.48 -22.19 -17.22
N ILE A 554 -13.40 -21.59 -16.05
CA ILE A 554 -13.75 -22.27 -14.81
C ILE A 554 -15.13 -21.81 -14.40
N VAL A 555 -15.93 -22.76 -13.93
CA VAL A 555 -17.18 -22.43 -13.25
C VAL A 555 -16.80 -21.92 -11.87
N ALA A 556 -16.70 -20.63 -11.65
CA ALA A 556 -16.42 -20.07 -10.33
C ALA A 556 -17.54 -20.42 -9.33
N ILE A 557 -18.80 -20.36 -9.78
CA ILE A 557 -20.02 -20.65 -9.00
C ILE A 557 -20.95 -21.44 -9.91
N ASN A 558 -21.56 -22.52 -9.41
CA ASN A 558 -22.55 -23.31 -10.17
C ASN A 558 -23.94 -23.07 -9.63
#